data_AF-A0A3D5YSG2-F1
#
_entry.id   AF-A0A3D5YSG2-F1
#
_cell.length_a   1.000
_cell.length_b   1.000
_cell.length_c   1.000
_cell.angle_alpha   90.00
_cell.angle_beta   90.00
_cell.angle_gamma   90.00
#
_symmetry.space_group_name_H-M   'P 1'
#
loop_
_entity.id
_entity.type
_entity.pdbx_description
1 polymer ?
#
loop_
_entity_poly.entity_id
_entity_poly.type
_entity_poly.pdbx_seq_one_letter_code
_entity_poly.pdbx_strand_id
1 'polypeptide(L)'
;MSKKIGLVSFILLLIGLAAWLIYSSKNKSSTVNLVSEYGDVVKQSGSAPTALKPESAPDISLTAMLRAGIYTDQGILQSESINLGNIAGRRLMLNGQPLQVQAVSEIELVKAFELGNQQIVLFGFNQGGNQCGIQYQMLSITESTSSTSKVFGSCLQLTSVVESGNEIILSMPQNNPYLGADVLVNYKYSNGQIYEQA
;
A
#
# COMPACT_ATOMS: atom_id res chain seq x y z
N MET A 1 2.36 61.65 -30.30
CA MET A 1 1.50 61.13 -29.21
C MET A 1 1.46 59.59 -29.11
N SER A 2 1.89 58.83 -30.12
CA SER A 2 1.75 57.35 -30.16
C SER A 2 2.73 56.54 -29.29
N LYS A 3 3.90 57.07 -28.93
CA LYS A 3 4.93 56.32 -28.15
C LYS A 3 4.55 56.07 -26.68
N LYS A 4 3.78 56.98 -26.06
CA LYS A 4 3.37 56.84 -24.65
C LYS A 4 2.25 55.81 -24.47
N ILE A 5 1.39 55.65 -25.46
CA ILE A 5 0.28 54.68 -25.44
C ILE A 5 0.82 53.24 -25.57
N GLY A 6 1.83 53.02 -26.42
CA GLY A 6 2.49 51.71 -26.54
C GLY A 6 3.17 51.25 -25.25
N LEU A 7 3.78 52.18 -24.51
CA LEU A 7 4.44 51.88 -23.23
C LEU A 7 3.45 51.47 -22.14
N VAL A 8 2.29 52.13 -22.06
CA VAL A 8 1.25 51.82 -21.08
C VAL A 8 0.62 50.45 -21.35
N SER A 9 0.34 50.11 -22.61
CA SER A 9 -0.16 48.78 -22.97
C SER A 9 0.85 47.67 -22.67
N PHE A 10 2.15 47.92 -22.85
CA PHE A 10 3.19 46.93 -22.56
C PHE A 10 3.29 46.63 -21.06
N ILE A 11 3.18 47.66 -20.21
CA ILE A 11 3.20 47.51 -18.74
C ILE A 11 1.98 46.72 -18.25
N LEU A 12 0.79 47.01 -18.78
CA LEU A 12 -0.43 46.26 -18.43
C LEU A 12 -0.34 44.78 -18.83
N LEU A 13 0.28 44.49 -19.97
CA LEU A 13 0.46 43.12 -20.45
C LEU A 13 1.45 42.34 -19.57
N LEU A 14 2.51 42.98 -19.09
CA LEU A 14 3.46 42.39 -18.14
C LEU A 14 2.82 42.10 -16.76
N ILE A 15 1.97 43.00 -16.26
CA ILE A 15 1.25 42.79 -14.99
C ILE A 15 0.26 41.63 -15.13
N GLY A 16 -0.46 41.55 -16.25
CA GLY A 16 -1.36 40.43 -16.54
C GLY A 16 -0.63 39.08 -16.62
N LEU A 17 0.53 39.04 -17.29
CA LEU A 17 1.39 37.85 -17.35
C LEU A 17 1.92 37.45 -15.97
N ALA A 18 2.38 38.41 -15.16
CA ALA A 18 2.86 38.13 -13.81
C ALA A 18 1.74 37.59 -12.91
N ALA A 19 0.54 38.18 -12.96
CA ALA A 19 -0.62 37.70 -12.21
C ALA A 19 -1.04 36.29 -12.67
N TRP A 20 -1.00 36.01 -13.97
CA TRP A 20 -1.31 34.69 -14.53
C TRP A 20 -0.25 33.63 -14.16
N LEU A 21 1.03 33.99 -14.13
CA LEU A 21 2.12 33.12 -13.67
C LEU A 21 2.02 32.82 -12.16
N ILE A 22 1.63 33.80 -11.34
CA ILE A 22 1.40 33.61 -9.90
C ILE A 22 0.15 32.74 -9.67
N TYR A 23 -0.93 32.97 -10.43
CA TYR A 23 -2.16 32.18 -10.33
C TYR A 23 -1.95 30.74 -10.81
N SER A 24 -1.28 30.53 -11.94
CA SER A 24 -0.96 29.19 -12.45
C SER A 24 0.04 28.45 -11.59
N SER A 25 0.99 29.14 -10.92
CA SER A 25 1.90 28.49 -9.96
C SER A 25 1.20 28.05 -8.67
N LYS A 26 0.15 28.75 -8.21
CA LYS A 26 -0.70 28.29 -7.10
C LYS A 26 -1.58 27.08 -7.46
N ASN A 27 -1.91 26.92 -8.74
CA ASN A 27 -2.68 25.78 -9.25
C ASN A 27 -1.81 24.63 -9.78
N LYS A 28 -0.49 24.66 -9.54
CA LYS A 28 0.29 23.43 -9.59
C LYS A 28 -0.10 22.62 -8.37
N SER A 29 -1.12 21.79 -8.54
CA SER A 29 -1.34 20.62 -7.69
C SER A 29 0.03 19.97 -7.54
N SER A 30 0.58 20.06 -6.34
CA SER A 30 1.83 19.39 -6.00
C SER A 30 1.57 17.91 -6.21
N THR A 31 1.98 17.37 -7.35
CA THR A 31 2.15 15.94 -7.52
C THR A 31 3.33 15.56 -6.64
N VAL A 32 3.06 15.48 -5.35
CA VAL A 32 3.96 14.87 -4.39
C VAL A 32 4.02 13.41 -4.83
N ASN A 33 5.16 13.00 -5.41
CA ASN A 33 5.47 11.58 -5.52
C ASN A 33 5.67 11.10 -4.09
N LEU A 34 4.59 10.58 -3.53
CA LEU A 34 4.37 10.34 -2.11
C LEU A 34 4.87 8.95 -1.74
N VAL A 35 6.12 8.66 -2.13
CA VAL A 35 6.79 7.44 -1.68
C VAL A 35 6.89 7.54 -0.16
N SER A 36 6.35 6.54 0.53
CA SER A 36 6.23 6.55 1.99
C SER A 36 7.45 5.88 2.62
N GLU A 37 7.93 6.41 3.74
CA GLU A 37 8.97 5.74 4.54
C GLU A 37 8.40 4.49 5.23
N TYR A 38 9.18 3.42 5.33
CA TYR A 38 8.71 2.16 5.94
C TYR A 38 8.14 2.36 7.33
N GLY A 39 8.85 3.11 8.17
CA GLY A 39 8.45 3.37 9.56
C GLY A 39 7.12 4.12 9.68
N ASP A 40 6.74 4.91 8.68
CA ASP A 40 5.45 5.60 8.67
C ASP A 40 4.31 4.64 8.30
N VAL A 41 4.57 3.70 7.40
CA VAL A 41 3.66 2.61 7.07
C VAL A 41 3.41 1.71 8.28
N VAL A 42 4.45 1.37 9.04
CA VAL A 42 4.33 0.59 10.29
C VAL A 42 3.44 1.33 11.29
N LYS A 43 3.71 2.60 11.58
CA LYS A 43 2.91 3.42 12.50
C LYS A 43 1.45 3.53 12.07
N GLN A 44 1.22 3.78 10.78
CA GLN A 44 -0.13 3.93 10.26
C GLN A 44 -0.91 2.62 10.32
N SER A 45 -0.27 1.49 10.00
CA SER A 45 -0.91 0.17 10.08
C SER A 45 -1.11 -0.36 11.51
N GLY A 46 -0.40 0.21 12.50
CA GLY A 46 -0.61 -0.07 13.93
C GLY A 46 -1.69 0.79 14.59
N SER A 47 -2.20 1.83 13.93
CA SER A 47 -3.23 2.72 14.48
C SER A 47 -4.62 2.06 14.40
N ALA A 48 -5.37 2.05 15.51
CA ALA A 48 -6.77 1.60 15.51
C ALA A 48 -7.62 2.43 14.52
N PRO A 49 -8.69 1.86 13.91
CA PRO A 49 -9.55 2.61 12.99
C PRO A 49 -10.04 3.89 13.67
N THR A 50 -9.76 5.01 13.00
CA THR A 50 -9.76 6.37 13.53
C THR A 50 -11.02 6.73 14.32
N ALA A 51 -10.90 6.77 15.65
CA ALA A 51 -11.75 7.59 16.50
C ALA A 51 -10.87 8.70 17.09
N LEU A 52 -11.05 9.92 16.58
CA LEU A 52 -10.49 11.20 17.06
C LEU A 52 -9.01 11.44 16.75
N LYS A 53 -8.71 11.99 15.56
CA LYS A 53 -7.42 12.66 15.27
C LYS A 53 -7.65 14.02 14.59
N PRO A 54 -6.88 15.08 14.93
CA PRO A 54 -7.11 16.43 14.39
C PRO A 54 -6.82 16.53 12.89
N GLU A 55 -7.61 17.38 12.23
CA GLU A 55 -7.76 17.65 10.81
C GLU A 55 -6.55 18.34 10.14
N SER A 56 -5.36 17.73 10.12
CA SER A 56 -4.19 18.37 9.46
C SER A 56 -3.23 17.46 8.67
N ALA A 57 -3.60 16.21 8.38
CA ALA A 57 -2.91 15.42 7.35
C ALA A 57 -3.95 14.55 6.60
N PRO A 58 -3.90 14.45 5.27
CA PRO A 58 -4.67 13.43 4.57
C PRO A 58 -4.12 12.07 5.00
N ASP A 59 -4.92 11.27 5.71
CA ASP A 59 -4.61 9.85 5.96
C ASP A 59 -4.65 9.13 4.61
N ILE A 60 -3.50 9.04 3.95
CA ILE A 60 -3.35 8.30 2.69
C ILE A 60 -3.51 6.83 3.04
N SER A 61 -4.46 6.12 2.44
CA SER A 61 -4.67 4.70 2.76
C SER A 61 -3.40 3.89 2.54
N LEU A 62 -3.19 2.83 3.33
CA LEU A 62 -2.03 1.93 3.20
C LEU A 62 -1.89 1.41 1.76
N THR A 63 -3.01 1.10 1.10
CA THR A 63 -3.02 0.70 -0.31
C THR A 63 -2.58 1.83 -1.25
N ALA A 64 -2.93 3.09 -0.97
CA ALA A 64 -2.43 4.23 -1.74
C ALA A 64 -0.92 4.45 -1.52
N MET A 65 -0.42 4.23 -0.30
CA MET A 65 1.04 4.21 -0.04
C MET A 65 1.73 3.12 -0.85
N LEU A 66 1.19 1.90 -0.87
CA LEU A 66 1.73 0.80 -1.66
C LEU A 66 1.71 1.10 -3.18
N ARG A 67 0.69 1.79 -3.70
CA ARG A 67 0.67 2.20 -5.12
C ARG A 67 1.70 3.29 -5.43
N ALA A 68 1.91 4.23 -4.52
CA ALA A 68 2.87 5.32 -4.68
C ALA A 68 4.32 4.83 -4.51
N GLY A 69 4.52 3.81 -3.69
CA GLY A 69 5.81 3.23 -3.35
C GLY A 69 6.13 3.40 -1.87
N ILE A 70 6.86 2.43 -1.33
CA ILE A 70 7.32 2.40 0.05
C ILE A 70 8.84 2.18 0.02
N TYR A 71 9.61 3.04 0.66
CA TYR A 71 11.04 2.80 0.85
C TYR A 71 11.24 1.62 1.79
N THR A 72 12.07 0.66 1.38
CA THR A 72 12.44 -0.54 2.13
C THR A 72 13.95 -0.71 2.09
N ASP A 73 14.49 -1.65 2.85
CA ASP A 73 15.94 -1.93 2.89
C ASP A 73 16.49 -2.39 1.53
N GLN A 74 15.61 -2.83 0.61
CA GLN A 74 15.99 -3.24 -0.74
C GLN A 74 15.62 -2.23 -1.83
N GLY A 75 15.13 -1.05 -1.47
CA GLY A 75 14.63 -0.04 -2.42
C GLY A 75 13.12 0.10 -2.35
N ILE A 76 12.48 0.45 -3.46
CA ILE A 76 11.05 0.83 -3.44
C ILE A 76 10.16 -0.38 -3.66
N LEU A 77 9.32 -0.70 -2.68
CA LEU A 77 8.20 -1.65 -2.81
C LEU A 77 6.97 -0.92 -3.34
N GLN A 78 6.38 -1.38 -4.44
CA GLN A 78 5.19 -0.76 -5.00
C GLN A 78 4.25 -1.76 -5.70
N SER A 79 2.96 -1.45 -5.76
CA SER A 79 1.98 -2.17 -6.58
C SER A 79 1.79 -1.47 -7.93
N GLU A 80 1.95 -2.22 -9.02
CA GLU A 80 1.81 -1.74 -10.39
C GLU A 80 0.65 -2.43 -11.12
N SER A 81 -0.06 -1.68 -11.96
CA SER A 81 -1.06 -2.23 -12.88
C SER A 81 -0.40 -3.02 -14.01
N ILE A 82 -0.92 -4.21 -14.29
CA ILE A 82 -0.50 -5.05 -15.40
C ILE A 82 -1.70 -5.53 -16.22
N ASN A 83 -1.43 -5.97 -17.44
CA ASN A 83 -2.42 -6.65 -18.25
C ASN A 83 -2.18 -8.16 -18.21
N LEU A 84 -3.13 -8.91 -17.64
CA LEU A 84 -3.15 -10.37 -17.60
C LEU A 84 -4.08 -10.88 -18.71
N GLY A 85 -3.67 -10.64 -19.97
CA GLY A 85 -4.45 -10.98 -21.16
C GLY A 85 -5.53 -9.94 -21.50
N ASN A 86 -6.77 -10.22 -21.09
CA ASN A 86 -7.93 -9.30 -21.25
C ASN A 86 -8.43 -8.77 -19.90
N ILE A 87 -7.72 -9.07 -18.80
CA ILE A 87 -8.10 -8.71 -17.44
C ILE A 87 -7.02 -7.79 -16.88
N ALA A 88 -7.43 -6.64 -16.35
CA ALA A 88 -6.53 -5.77 -15.60
C ALA A 88 -6.14 -6.46 -14.29
N GLY A 89 -4.85 -6.56 -14.03
CA GLY A 89 -4.30 -7.12 -12.80
C GLY A 89 -3.37 -6.16 -12.11
N ARG A 90 -2.83 -6.59 -10.97
CA ARG A 90 -1.79 -5.92 -10.21
C ARG A 90 -0.64 -6.89 -9.96
N ARG A 91 0.58 -6.35 -9.89
CA ARG A 91 1.77 -7.05 -9.40
C ARG A 91 2.48 -6.23 -8.34
N LEU A 92 3.23 -6.91 -7.47
CA LEU A 92 4.21 -6.23 -6.63
C LEU A 92 5.56 -6.13 -7.33
N MET A 93 6.19 -4.99 -7.16
CA MET A 93 7.52 -4.66 -7.63
C MET A 93 8.37 -4.30 -6.42
N LEU A 94 9.59 -4.80 -6.35
CA LEU A 94 10.59 -4.39 -5.37
C LEU A 94 11.82 -3.90 -6.14
N ASN A 95 12.15 -2.62 -5.96
CA ASN A 95 13.26 -1.96 -6.64
C ASN A 95 13.22 -2.14 -8.17
N GLY A 96 12.02 -2.01 -8.74
CA GLY A 96 11.79 -2.19 -10.17
C GLY A 96 11.80 -3.64 -10.67
N GLN A 97 11.98 -4.63 -9.79
CA GLN A 97 11.91 -6.06 -10.13
C GLN A 97 10.57 -6.67 -9.71
N PRO A 98 9.91 -7.48 -10.56
CA PRO A 98 8.65 -8.11 -10.20
C PRO A 98 8.84 -9.20 -9.14
N LEU A 99 8.01 -9.19 -8.11
CA LEU A 99 7.89 -10.28 -7.14
C LEU A 99 6.91 -11.35 -7.65
N GLN A 100 6.94 -12.53 -7.04
CA GLN A 100 5.98 -13.62 -7.30
C GLN A 100 4.61 -13.36 -6.64
N VAL A 101 4.13 -12.12 -6.70
CA VAL A 101 2.83 -11.70 -6.15
C VAL A 101 2.10 -10.94 -7.24
N GLN A 102 1.04 -11.57 -7.75
CA GLN A 102 0.17 -11.02 -8.79
C GLN A 102 -1.28 -11.36 -8.46
N ALA A 103 -2.18 -10.43 -8.75
CA ALA A 103 -3.61 -10.60 -8.53
C ALA A 103 -4.39 -9.99 -9.69
N VAL A 104 -5.60 -10.51 -9.93
CA VAL A 104 -6.55 -9.88 -10.87
C VAL A 104 -7.36 -8.76 -10.22
N SER A 105 -7.12 -8.49 -8.94
CA SER A 105 -7.71 -7.39 -8.16
C SER A 105 -6.64 -6.44 -7.63
N GLU A 106 -7.07 -5.43 -6.88
CA GLU A 106 -6.16 -4.64 -6.05
C GLU A 106 -5.41 -5.56 -5.08
N ILE A 107 -4.11 -5.27 -4.90
CA ILE A 107 -3.28 -5.82 -3.83
C ILE A 107 -3.32 -4.78 -2.71
N GLU A 108 -3.94 -5.14 -1.60
CA GLU A 108 -4.13 -4.28 -0.44
C GLU A 108 -2.99 -4.48 0.55
N LEU A 109 -2.45 -3.37 1.06
CA LEU A 109 -1.52 -3.41 2.17
C LEU A 109 -2.32 -3.49 3.48
N VAL A 110 -2.26 -4.64 4.14
CA VAL A 110 -3.01 -4.89 5.38
C VAL A 110 -2.24 -4.37 6.58
N LYS A 111 -0.96 -4.76 6.70
CA LYS A 111 -0.12 -4.37 7.83
C LYS A 111 1.37 -4.48 7.50
N ALA A 112 2.19 -3.64 8.14
CA ALA A 112 3.64 -3.71 8.11
C ALA A 112 4.21 -3.92 9.51
N PHE A 113 5.34 -4.62 9.61
CA PHE A 113 5.98 -5.01 10.86
C PHE A 113 7.50 -4.87 10.74
N GLU A 114 8.16 -4.60 11.85
CA GLU A 114 9.61 -4.72 12.00
C GLU A 114 9.88 -5.85 12.98
N LEU A 115 10.35 -7.01 12.50
CA LEU A 115 10.76 -8.12 13.38
C LEU A 115 12.26 -8.33 13.30
N GLY A 116 12.96 -8.02 14.39
CA GLY A 116 14.42 -8.04 14.41
C GLY A 116 14.99 -7.10 13.35
N ASN A 117 15.73 -7.64 12.37
CA ASN A 117 16.31 -6.88 11.26
C ASN A 117 15.57 -7.13 9.93
N GLN A 118 14.28 -7.43 10.00
CA GLN A 118 13.45 -7.71 8.83
C GLN A 118 12.25 -6.78 8.78
N GLN A 119 12.03 -6.20 7.62
CA GLN A 119 10.80 -5.52 7.25
C GLN A 119 9.83 -6.57 6.71
N ILE A 120 8.66 -6.69 7.32
CA ILE A 120 7.65 -7.67 6.94
C ILE A 120 6.37 -6.98 6.54
N VAL A 121 5.85 -7.34 5.38
CA VAL A 121 4.64 -6.73 4.82
C VAL A 121 3.59 -7.81 4.57
N LEU A 122 2.40 -7.60 5.13
CA LEU A 122 1.23 -8.43 4.92
C LEU A 122 0.33 -7.79 3.86
N PHE A 123 0.06 -8.54 2.80
CA PHE A 123 -0.87 -8.13 1.75
C PHE A 123 -2.12 -8.99 1.73
N GLY A 124 -3.24 -8.39 1.32
CA GLY A 124 -4.49 -9.04 0.99
C GLY A 124 -4.80 -8.87 -0.49
N PHE A 125 -5.35 -9.89 -1.14
CA PHE A 125 -5.80 -9.78 -2.53
C PHE A 125 -6.83 -10.85 -2.88
N ASN A 126 -7.57 -10.61 -3.96
CA ASN A 126 -8.59 -11.52 -4.47
C ASN A 126 -8.05 -12.18 -5.76
N GLN A 127 -8.18 -13.51 -5.88
CA GLN A 127 -7.78 -14.21 -7.10
C GLN A 127 -8.82 -14.15 -8.24
N GLY A 128 -9.96 -13.48 -7.99
CA GLY A 128 -11.09 -13.45 -8.92
C GLY A 128 -11.80 -14.80 -9.03
N GLY A 129 -12.98 -14.80 -9.67
CA GLY A 129 -13.87 -15.96 -9.76
C GLY A 129 -14.74 -16.19 -8.52
N ASN A 130 -15.45 -17.32 -8.50
CA ASN A 130 -16.49 -17.65 -7.49
C ASN A 130 -16.00 -18.48 -6.29
N GLN A 131 -14.69 -18.77 -6.16
CA GLN A 131 -14.20 -19.81 -5.25
C GLN A 131 -13.58 -19.28 -3.95
N CYS A 132 -13.15 -18.02 -3.85
CA CYS A 132 -12.64 -17.47 -2.58
C CYS A 132 -12.50 -15.95 -2.64
N GLY A 133 -13.06 -15.25 -1.63
CA GLY A 133 -13.08 -13.79 -1.56
C GLY A 133 -11.68 -13.21 -1.42
N ILE A 134 -10.99 -13.49 -0.32
CA ILE A 134 -9.73 -12.83 0.06
C ILE A 134 -8.66 -13.87 0.44
N GLN A 135 -7.43 -13.63 -0.03
CA GLN A 135 -6.22 -14.36 0.31
C GLN A 135 -5.15 -13.41 0.82
N TYR A 136 -4.14 -13.97 1.50
CA TYR A 136 -3.07 -13.24 2.12
C TYR A 136 -1.70 -13.83 1.76
N GLN A 137 -0.69 -12.96 1.77
CA GLN A 137 0.70 -13.35 1.60
C GLN A 137 1.62 -12.39 2.36
N MET A 138 2.70 -12.93 2.91
CA MET A 138 3.73 -12.16 3.60
C MET A 138 4.93 -11.96 2.68
N LEU A 139 5.55 -10.78 2.75
CA LEU A 139 6.85 -10.49 2.15
C LEU A 139 7.83 -10.13 3.26
N SER A 140 8.91 -10.88 3.38
CA SER A 140 10.10 -10.50 4.13
C SER A 140 11.04 -9.69 3.25
N ILE A 141 11.60 -8.63 3.81
CA ILE A 141 12.64 -7.82 3.20
C ILE A 141 13.74 -7.64 4.25
N THR A 142 14.97 -7.88 3.84
CA THR A 142 16.22 -7.57 4.55
C THR A 142 17.11 -6.79 3.62
N GLU A 143 18.19 -6.19 4.11
CA GLU A 143 19.16 -5.47 3.26
C GLU A 143 19.62 -6.29 2.03
N SER A 144 19.79 -7.61 2.16
CA SER A 144 20.38 -8.46 1.11
C SER A 144 19.40 -9.41 0.43
N THR A 145 18.30 -9.80 1.07
CA THR A 145 17.32 -10.74 0.51
C THR A 145 15.87 -10.32 0.74
N SER A 146 14.99 -10.74 -0.17
CA SER A 146 13.55 -10.71 0.02
C SER A 146 12.94 -12.06 -0.34
N SER A 147 11.84 -12.42 0.34
CA SER A 147 11.15 -13.69 0.12
C SER A 147 9.68 -13.57 0.46
N THR A 148 8.84 -14.27 -0.30
CA THR A 148 7.40 -14.34 -0.04
C THR A 148 7.05 -15.65 0.63
N SER A 149 6.08 -15.60 1.55
CA SER A 149 5.49 -16.83 2.11
C SER A 149 4.65 -17.54 1.05
N LYS A 150 4.20 -18.76 1.38
CA LYS A 150 3.04 -19.34 0.69
C LYS A 150 1.82 -18.45 0.90
N VAL A 151 0.90 -18.50 -0.06
CA VAL A 151 -0.42 -17.87 0.06
C VAL A 151 -1.23 -18.65 1.11
N PHE A 152 -1.98 -17.94 1.94
CA PHE A 152 -2.86 -18.49 2.98
C PHE A 152 -4.16 -17.69 3.05
N GLY A 153 -5.21 -18.23 3.68
CA GLY A 153 -6.50 -17.56 3.74
C GLY A 153 -7.68 -18.53 3.73
N SER A 154 -8.85 -18.04 4.11
CA SER A 154 -10.09 -18.83 4.24
C SER A 154 -11.30 -18.19 3.53
N CYS A 155 -11.06 -17.28 2.57
CA CYS A 155 -12.08 -16.47 1.90
C CYS A 155 -12.75 -15.39 2.78
N LEU A 156 -12.48 -15.38 4.09
CA LEU A 156 -12.98 -14.41 5.05
C LEU A 156 -11.87 -13.45 5.48
N GLN A 157 -12.25 -12.29 6.04
CA GLN A 157 -11.30 -11.29 6.51
C GLN A 157 -10.55 -11.78 7.75
N LEU A 158 -9.30 -11.33 7.89
CA LEU A 158 -8.54 -11.48 9.13
C LEU A 158 -9.30 -10.81 10.29
N THR A 159 -9.44 -11.51 11.40
CA THR A 159 -10.03 -10.97 12.63
C THR A 159 -8.97 -10.44 13.59
N SER A 160 -7.75 -10.97 13.52
CA SER A 160 -6.65 -10.55 14.39
C SER A 160 -5.30 -10.71 13.70
N VAL A 161 -4.40 -9.77 13.96
CA VAL A 161 -2.99 -9.84 13.55
C VAL A 161 -2.13 -9.28 14.67
N VAL A 162 -1.48 -10.18 15.40
CA VAL A 162 -0.73 -9.90 16.63
C VAL A 162 0.73 -10.28 16.44
N GLU A 163 1.62 -9.37 16.83
CA GLU A 163 3.04 -9.64 16.94
C GLU A 163 3.34 -10.23 18.32
N SER A 164 4.12 -11.31 18.36
CA SER A 164 4.51 -12.01 19.58
C SER A 164 5.97 -12.43 19.51
N GLY A 165 6.86 -11.57 19.97
CA GLY A 165 8.30 -11.79 19.88
C GLY A 165 8.75 -11.77 18.42
N ASN A 166 9.36 -12.86 17.94
CA ASN A 166 9.82 -12.99 16.54
C ASN A 166 8.80 -13.68 15.64
N GLU A 167 7.53 -13.68 16.01
CA GLU A 167 6.46 -14.35 15.31
C GLU A 167 5.27 -13.42 15.12
N ILE A 168 4.53 -13.60 14.02
CA ILE A 168 3.22 -12.94 13.81
C ILE A 168 2.15 -14.02 13.82
N ILE A 169 1.16 -13.84 14.69
CA ILE A 169 -0.01 -14.70 14.79
C ILE A 169 -1.17 -14.00 14.09
N LEU A 170 -1.75 -14.68 13.11
CA LEU A 170 -2.88 -14.22 12.33
C LEU A 170 -4.07 -15.11 12.60
N SER A 171 -5.23 -14.54 12.87
CA SER A 171 -6.46 -15.30 13.11
C SER A 171 -7.51 -14.91 12.07
N MET A 172 -8.20 -15.90 11.53
CA MET A 172 -9.34 -15.69 10.64
C MET A 172 -10.38 -16.80 10.82
N PRO A 173 -11.67 -16.49 10.62
CA PRO A 173 -12.70 -17.51 10.60
C PRO A 173 -12.53 -18.41 9.37
N GLN A 174 -12.86 -19.69 9.50
CA GLN A 174 -12.92 -20.60 8.37
C GLN A 174 -14.25 -20.48 7.63
N ASN A 175 -14.21 -20.46 6.31
CA ASN A 175 -15.41 -20.59 5.49
C ASN A 175 -15.86 -22.05 5.46
N ASN A 176 -16.41 -22.54 6.57
CA ASN A 176 -16.90 -23.91 6.70
C ASN A 176 -18.44 -23.93 6.62
N PRO A 177 -19.04 -24.51 5.57
CA PRO A 177 -20.49 -24.57 5.42
C PRO A 177 -21.18 -25.45 6.47
N TYR A 178 -20.44 -26.29 7.20
CA TYR A 178 -20.98 -27.20 8.21
C TYR A 178 -20.74 -26.73 9.66
N LEU A 179 -19.73 -25.89 9.90
CA LEU A 179 -19.36 -25.43 11.25
C LEU A 179 -19.66 -23.95 11.50
N GLY A 180 -20.15 -23.22 10.50
CA GLY A 180 -20.41 -21.77 10.60
C GLY A 180 -19.11 -20.95 10.61
N ALA A 181 -19.23 -19.64 10.82
CA ALA A 181 -18.10 -18.71 10.83
C ALA A 181 -17.37 -18.65 12.19
N ASP A 182 -17.75 -19.49 13.16
CA ASP A 182 -17.27 -19.42 14.54
C ASP A 182 -15.94 -20.16 14.77
N VAL A 183 -15.49 -20.96 13.80
CA VAL A 183 -14.21 -21.66 13.88
C VAL A 183 -13.10 -20.72 13.41
N LEU A 184 -12.33 -20.20 14.35
CA LEU A 184 -11.11 -19.44 14.07
C LEU A 184 -9.96 -20.40 13.80
N VAL A 185 -9.24 -20.16 12.70
CA VAL A 185 -7.95 -20.79 12.42
C VAL A 185 -6.86 -19.76 12.60
N ASN A 186 -5.80 -20.19 13.28
CA ASN A 186 -4.63 -19.39 13.53
C ASN A 186 -3.53 -19.79 12.54
N TYR A 187 -2.89 -18.79 11.96
CA TYR A 187 -1.68 -18.94 11.18
C TYR A 187 -0.53 -18.30 11.95
N LYS A 188 0.61 -18.99 11.98
CA LYS A 188 1.85 -18.49 12.53
C LYS A 188 2.81 -18.19 11.40
N TYR A 189 3.28 -16.95 11.38
CA TYR A 189 4.38 -16.54 10.54
C TYR A 189 5.68 -16.52 11.33
N SER A 190 6.70 -17.22 10.83
CA SER A 190 8.05 -17.24 11.41
C SER A 190 9.08 -17.61 10.34
N ASN A 191 10.21 -16.90 10.32
CA ASN A 191 11.34 -17.17 9.42
C ASN A 191 10.94 -17.27 7.93
N GLY A 192 10.11 -16.33 7.44
CA GLY A 192 9.68 -16.31 6.04
C GLY A 192 8.60 -17.33 5.68
N GLN A 193 8.15 -18.16 6.63
CA GLN A 193 7.18 -19.22 6.39
C GLN A 193 5.89 -18.99 7.19
N ILE A 194 4.78 -19.47 6.62
CA ILE A 194 3.46 -19.46 7.24
C ILE A 194 3.04 -20.90 7.55
N TYR A 195 2.51 -21.12 8.75
CA TYR A 195 2.07 -22.42 9.25
C TYR A 195 0.66 -22.29 9.82
N GLU A 196 -0.25 -23.17 9.43
CA GLU A 196 -1.53 -23.29 10.14
C GLU A 196 -1.30 -23.94 11.51
N GLN A 197 -1.84 -23.36 12.57
CA GLN A 197 -1.80 -23.90 13.92
C GLN A 197 -3.06 -24.74 14.15
N ALA A 198 -2.86 -25.99 14.57
CA ALA A 198 -3.92 -26.90 14.97
C ALA A 198 -4.45 -26.59 16.38
#